data_AF-A0A7K7UWC9-F1
#
_entry.id   AF-A0A7K7UWC9-F1
#
_cell.length_a   1.000
_cell.length_b   1.000
_cell.length_c   1.000
_cell.angle_alpha   90.00
_cell.angle_beta   90.00
_cell.angle_gamma   90.00
#
_symmetry.space_group_name_H-M   'P 1'
#
loop_
_entity.id
_entity.type
_entity.pdbx_description
1 polymer ?
#
loop_
_entity_poly.entity_id
_entity_poly.type
_entity_poly.pdbx_seq_one_letter_code
_entity_poly.pdbx_strand_id
1 'polypeptide(L)'
;MLALLSRLLDWFRSLFWKEEMELTLVGLQYSGKTTFVNVIASGQFSEDMIPTVGFNMRKVTKGNVTIKIWDIGGQPRFRSMWERYCRGVNAIVYMVDAADREKIEASRNELHNLLDKPQLQGIPVLVLGNKRDLPNALDEKQLIEKMNLAAIQDREICCYSISCKEKDNIDITLQWLIQHSKSRRS
;
A
#
# COMPACT_ATOMS: atom_id res chain seq x y z
N MET A 1 0.37 38.26 2.63
CA MET A 1 1.06 38.41 1.32
C MET A 1 2.06 37.27 1.06
N LEU A 2 2.98 36.97 1.99
CA LEU A 2 3.95 35.86 1.85
C LEU A 2 3.31 34.47 1.74
N ALA A 3 2.28 34.15 2.55
CA ALA A 3 1.58 32.87 2.49
C ALA A 3 0.77 32.65 1.20
N LEU A 4 0.35 33.74 0.55
CA LEU A 4 -0.36 33.67 -0.73
C LEU A 4 0.64 33.43 -1.87
N LEU A 5 1.79 34.11 -1.83
CA LEU A 5 2.90 33.91 -2.76
C LEU A 5 3.48 32.50 -2.66
N SER A 6 3.66 31.96 -1.44
CA SER A 6 4.19 30.61 -1.24
C SER A 6 3.23 29.55 -1.80
N ARG A 7 1.92 29.68 -1.55
CA ARG A 7 0.90 28.80 -2.15
C ARG A 7 0.89 28.88 -3.68
N LEU A 8 1.07 30.08 -4.24
CA LEU A 8 1.13 30.27 -5.69
C LEU A 8 2.41 29.68 -6.30
N LEU A 9 3.54 29.80 -5.61
CA LEU A 9 4.82 29.19 -5.98
C LEU A 9 4.80 27.67 -5.87
N ASP A 10 4.18 27.11 -4.84
CA ASP A 10 4.01 25.66 -4.68
C ASP A 10 3.07 25.10 -5.76
N TRP A 11 2.00 25.84 -6.09
CA TRP A 11 1.14 25.53 -7.22
C TRP A 11 1.90 25.57 -8.56
N PHE A 12 2.69 26.63 -8.80
CA PHE A 12 3.55 26.73 -9.98
C PHE A 12 4.60 25.61 -10.04
N ARG A 13 5.25 25.28 -8.92
CA ARG A 13 6.19 24.15 -8.86
C ARG A 13 5.50 22.81 -9.14
N SER A 14 4.29 22.61 -8.63
CA SER A 14 3.51 21.39 -8.89
C SER A 14 3.11 21.23 -10.37
N LEU A 15 2.99 22.34 -11.10
CA LEU A 15 2.73 22.34 -12.55
C LEU A 15 3.96 21.90 -13.37
N PHE A 16 5.17 22.23 -12.91
CA PHE A 16 6.41 21.95 -13.65
C PHE A 16 7.16 20.69 -13.19
N TRP A 17 6.93 20.22 -11.96
CA TRP A 17 7.69 19.12 -11.37
C TRP A 17 6.81 17.89 -11.18
N LYS A 18 7.04 16.88 -12.04
CA LYS A 18 6.51 15.54 -11.87
C LYS A 18 7.40 14.78 -10.89
N GLU A 19 6.81 14.28 -9.81
CA GLU A 19 7.49 13.38 -8.88
C GLU A 19 7.24 11.93 -9.30
N GLU A 20 8.25 11.08 -9.16
CA GLU A 20 8.09 9.63 -9.31
C GLU A 20 8.25 8.95 -7.96
N MET A 21 7.35 8.03 -7.64
CA MET A 21 7.48 7.14 -6.49
C MET A 21 7.36 5.69 -6.94
N GLU A 22 8.08 4.82 -6.27
CA GLU A 22 7.96 3.37 -6.45
C GLU A 22 7.44 2.76 -5.17
N LEU A 23 6.42 1.93 -5.25
CA LEU A 23 5.90 1.17 -4.12
C LEU A 23 5.69 -0.28 -4.53
N THR A 24 5.70 -1.15 -3.54
CA THR A 24 5.41 -2.58 -3.74
C THR A 24 4.19 -2.99 -2.94
N LEU A 25 3.29 -3.69 -3.61
CA LEU A 25 2.03 -4.18 -3.05
C LEU A 25 2.14 -5.69 -2.82
N VAL A 26 2.14 -6.09 -1.56
CA VAL A 26 2.32 -7.47 -1.09
C VAL A 26 1.25 -7.86 -0.07
N GLY A 27 1.17 -9.15 0.24
CA GLY A 27 0.13 -9.72 1.11
C GLY A 27 -0.43 -11.01 0.52
N LEU A 28 -1.21 -11.74 1.31
CA LEU A 28 -1.75 -13.05 0.94
C LEU A 28 -2.60 -13.00 -0.34
N GLN A 29 -2.74 -14.15 -1.01
CA GLN A 29 -3.66 -14.26 -2.14
C GLN A 29 -5.10 -13.90 -1.73
N TYR A 30 -5.87 -13.36 -2.67
CA TYR A 30 -7.25 -12.89 -2.47
C TYR A 30 -7.45 -11.70 -1.51
N SER A 31 -6.38 -11.05 -1.01
CA SER A 31 -6.50 -9.84 -0.17
C SER A 31 -6.97 -8.58 -0.93
N GLY A 32 -7.04 -8.63 -2.27
CA GLY A 32 -7.52 -7.53 -3.10
C GLY A 32 -6.45 -6.58 -3.63
N LYS A 33 -5.18 -7.02 -3.69
CA LYS A 33 -4.06 -6.24 -4.25
C LYS A 33 -4.32 -5.71 -5.66
N THR A 34 -4.59 -6.60 -6.61
CA THR A 34 -4.83 -6.21 -8.01
C THR A 34 -6.09 -5.36 -8.16
N THR A 35 -7.11 -5.63 -7.35
CA THR A 35 -8.33 -4.81 -7.26
C THR A 35 -8.00 -3.39 -6.82
N PHE A 36 -7.18 -3.23 -5.78
CA PHE A 36 -6.71 -1.93 -5.32
C PHE A 36 -5.99 -1.19 -6.45
N VAL A 37 -5.07 -1.85 -7.16
CA VAL A 37 -4.36 -1.25 -8.30
C VAL A 37 -5.32 -0.85 -9.42
N ASN A 38 -6.34 -1.66 -9.74
CA ASN A 38 -7.36 -1.30 -10.72
C ASN A 38 -8.12 -0.03 -10.28
N VAL A 39 -8.59 0.00 -9.03
CA VAL A 39 -9.40 1.11 -8.50
C VAL A 39 -8.62 2.43 -8.54
N ILE A 40 -7.35 2.43 -8.15
CA ILE A 40 -6.54 3.66 -8.21
C ILE A 40 -6.16 4.05 -9.64
N ALA A 41 -6.01 3.09 -10.56
CA ALA A 41 -5.61 3.32 -11.95
C ALA A 41 -6.77 3.82 -12.82
N SER A 42 -7.91 3.12 -12.82
CA SER A 42 -9.04 3.39 -13.71
C SER A 42 -10.26 3.99 -13.00
N GLY A 43 -10.27 3.99 -11.65
CA GLY A 43 -11.46 4.35 -10.89
C GLY A 43 -12.57 3.30 -10.97
N GLN A 44 -12.34 2.15 -11.62
CA GLN A 44 -13.33 1.09 -11.81
C GLN A 44 -12.99 -0.13 -10.96
N PHE A 45 -14.02 -0.69 -10.33
CA PHE A 45 -13.97 -1.97 -9.66
C PHE A 45 -14.42 -3.07 -10.64
N SER A 46 -13.81 -4.25 -10.53
CA SER A 46 -14.19 -5.45 -11.29
C SER A 46 -14.40 -6.58 -10.30
N GLU A 47 -15.55 -7.25 -10.35
CA GLU A 47 -15.89 -8.36 -9.45
C GLU A 47 -15.07 -9.62 -9.76
N ASP A 48 -14.86 -9.92 -11.05
CA ASP A 48 -14.19 -11.14 -11.50
C ASP A 48 -12.66 -11.02 -11.54
N MET A 49 -12.02 -10.85 -10.37
CA MET A 49 -10.56 -10.79 -10.26
C MET A 49 -9.96 -12.15 -9.92
N ILE A 50 -9.12 -12.67 -10.82
CA ILE A 50 -8.33 -13.90 -10.63
C ILE A 50 -7.00 -13.54 -9.93
N PRO A 51 -6.46 -14.40 -9.03
CA PRO A 51 -5.16 -14.17 -8.41
C PRO A 51 -4.03 -13.93 -9.40
N THR A 52 -3.18 -12.93 -9.10
CA THR A 52 -1.98 -12.64 -9.88
C THR A 52 -1.01 -13.83 -9.88
N VAL A 53 -0.57 -14.21 -11.07
CA VAL A 53 0.52 -15.15 -11.29
C VAL A 53 1.81 -14.36 -11.49
N GLY A 54 2.79 -14.53 -10.59
CA GLY A 54 4.08 -13.85 -10.70
C GLY A 54 4.05 -12.42 -10.18
N PHE A 55 4.31 -11.46 -11.06
CA PHE A 55 4.39 -10.03 -10.74
C PHE A 55 3.90 -9.18 -11.93
N ASN A 56 3.35 -8.00 -11.63
CA ASN A 56 2.94 -7.02 -12.64
C ASN A 56 3.37 -5.61 -12.19
N MET A 57 3.91 -4.81 -13.10
CA MET A 57 4.17 -3.39 -12.84
C MET A 57 3.07 -2.56 -13.49
N ARG A 58 2.43 -1.70 -12.69
CA ARG A 58 1.50 -0.68 -13.19
C ARG A 58 1.96 0.71 -12.84
N LYS A 59 1.71 1.66 -13.75
CA LYS A 59 1.95 3.09 -13.51
C LYS A 59 0.62 3.80 -13.34
N VAL A 60 0.51 4.59 -12.28
CA VAL A 60 -0.68 5.38 -11.96
C VAL A 60 -0.25 6.80 -11.72
N THR A 61 -0.79 7.74 -12.48
CA THR A 61 -0.51 9.17 -12.29
C THR A 61 -1.68 9.83 -11.56
N LYS A 62 -1.40 10.43 -10.40
CA LYS A 62 -2.35 11.23 -9.62
C LYS A 62 -1.73 12.59 -9.33
N GLY A 63 -2.36 13.64 -9.84
CA GLY A 63 -1.78 14.99 -9.78
C GLY A 63 -0.43 15.05 -10.48
N ASN A 64 0.60 15.51 -9.78
CA ASN A 64 1.97 15.58 -10.27
C ASN A 64 2.82 14.35 -9.89
N VAL A 65 2.25 13.33 -9.23
CA VAL A 65 2.97 12.12 -8.83
C VAL A 65 2.66 10.96 -9.77
N THR A 66 3.70 10.32 -10.29
CA THR A 66 3.60 9.04 -11.00
C THR A 66 4.07 7.92 -10.08
N ILE A 67 3.14 7.03 -9.75
CA ILE A 67 3.34 5.90 -8.86
C ILE A 67 3.60 4.66 -9.70
N LYS A 68 4.79 4.06 -9.58
CA LYS A 68 5.09 2.72 -10.10
C LYS A 68 4.77 1.70 -9.02
N ILE A 69 3.88 0.78 -9.33
CA ILE A 69 3.34 -0.20 -8.38
C ILE A 69 3.72 -1.59 -8.86
N TRP A 70 4.48 -2.30 -8.02
CA TRP A 70 4.74 -3.72 -8.21
C TRP A 70 3.65 -4.54 -7.48
N ASP A 71 2.69 -5.07 -8.23
CA ASP A 71 1.69 -6.02 -7.72
C ASP A 71 2.28 -7.44 -7.75
N ILE A 72 2.56 -8.00 -6.59
CA ILE A 72 3.21 -9.31 -6.46
C ILE A 72 2.21 -10.37 -6.04
N GLY A 73 2.28 -11.56 -6.66
CA GLY A 73 1.44 -12.70 -6.33
C GLY A 73 1.52 -13.08 -4.84
N GLY A 74 0.37 -13.37 -4.24
CA GLY A 74 0.25 -13.71 -2.82
C GLY A 74 0.37 -15.20 -2.48
N GLN A 75 0.50 -16.06 -3.50
CA GLN A 75 0.67 -17.51 -3.33
C GLN A 75 2.03 -17.81 -2.71
N PRO A 76 2.16 -18.87 -1.87
CA PRO A 76 3.42 -19.25 -1.23
C PRO A 76 4.62 -19.30 -2.19
N ARG A 77 4.43 -19.86 -3.40
CA ARG A 77 5.49 -19.96 -4.44
C ARG A 77 6.08 -18.62 -4.91
N PHE A 78 5.38 -17.50 -4.67
CA PHE A 78 5.80 -16.17 -5.09
C PHE A 78 6.35 -15.32 -3.94
N ARG A 79 6.25 -15.78 -2.68
CA ARG A 79 6.64 -14.99 -1.49
C ARG A 79 8.15 -14.72 -1.43
N SER A 80 8.97 -15.62 -1.98
CA SER A 80 10.41 -15.40 -2.12
C SER A 80 10.76 -14.17 -2.98
N MET A 81 9.85 -13.73 -3.85
CA MET A 81 10.04 -12.52 -4.66
C MET A 81 9.73 -11.23 -3.88
N TRP A 82 8.96 -11.30 -2.79
CA TRP A 82 8.52 -10.10 -2.06
C TRP A 82 9.71 -9.25 -1.60
N GLU A 83 10.70 -9.88 -0.99
CA GLU A 83 11.93 -9.21 -0.55
C GLU A 83 12.61 -8.48 -1.73
N ARG A 84 12.79 -9.18 -2.86
CA ARG A 84 13.47 -8.62 -4.04
C ARG A 84 12.75 -7.38 -4.58
N TYR A 85 11.42 -7.39 -4.64
CA TYR A 85 10.63 -6.27 -5.17
C TYR A 85 10.37 -5.17 -4.14
N CYS A 86 10.56 -5.42 -2.84
CA CYS A 86 10.44 -4.37 -1.82
C CYS A 86 11.74 -3.56 -1.65
N ARG A 87 12.87 -4.00 -2.21
CA ARG A 87 14.14 -3.26 -2.06
C ARG A 87 14.09 -1.92 -2.77
N GLY A 88 14.45 -0.86 -2.04
CA GLY A 88 14.60 0.48 -2.60
C GLY A 88 13.30 1.12 -3.06
N VAL A 89 12.14 0.67 -2.58
CA VAL A 89 10.86 1.36 -2.81
C VAL A 89 10.68 2.50 -1.80
N ASN A 90 9.84 3.48 -2.13
CA ASN A 90 9.45 4.57 -1.25
C ASN A 90 8.58 4.09 -0.08
N ALA A 91 7.72 3.09 -0.32
CA ALA A 91 6.86 2.49 0.70
C ALA A 91 6.46 1.06 0.32
N ILE A 92 6.23 0.24 1.34
CA ILE A 92 5.61 -1.08 1.19
C ILE A 92 4.14 -0.95 1.55
N VAL A 93 3.25 -1.39 0.67
CA VAL A 93 1.82 -1.52 0.95
C VAL A 93 1.52 -2.99 1.23
N TYR A 94 1.12 -3.31 2.45
CA TYR A 94 0.78 -4.66 2.87
C TYR A 94 -0.74 -4.83 2.96
N MET A 95 -1.31 -5.60 2.04
CA MET A 95 -2.76 -5.78 1.90
C MET A 95 -3.25 -7.01 2.65
N VAL A 96 -4.17 -6.80 3.60
CA VAL A 96 -4.81 -7.84 4.42
C VAL A 96 -6.29 -7.92 4.03
N ASP A 97 -6.83 -9.13 3.94
CA ASP A 97 -8.28 -9.33 3.91
C ASP A 97 -8.81 -9.20 5.34
N ALA A 98 -9.48 -8.09 5.65
CA ALA A 98 -9.98 -7.84 7.01
C ALA A 98 -11.19 -8.74 7.36
N ALA A 99 -11.88 -9.31 6.38
CA ALA A 99 -13.02 -10.19 6.60
C ALA A 99 -12.60 -11.65 6.80
N ASP A 100 -11.42 -12.04 6.31
CA ASP A 100 -10.87 -13.39 6.46
C ASP A 100 -10.05 -13.56 7.75
N ARG A 101 -10.76 -13.70 8.87
CA ARG A 101 -10.16 -13.80 10.22
C ARG A 101 -9.24 -15.00 10.39
N GLU A 102 -9.48 -16.10 9.68
CA GLU A 102 -8.69 -17.32 9.78
C GLU A 102 -7.27 -17.12 9.22
N LYS A 103 -7.12 -16.26 8.22
CA LYS A 103 -5.82 -15.98 7.59
C LYS A 103 -5.03 -14.86 8.25
N ILE A 104 -5.57 -14.17 9.25
CA ILE A 104 -4.90 -13.03 9.90
C ILE A 104 -3.58 -13.44 10.55
N GLU A 105 -3.53 -14.58 11.24
CA GLU A 105 -2.29 -15.04 11.85
C GLU A 105 -1.22 -15.39 10.80
N ALA A 106 -1.61 -16.09 9.74
CA ALA A 106 -0.69 -16.39 8.63
C ALA A 106 -0.19 -15.10 7.95
N SER A 107 -1.07 -14.12 7.76
CA SER A 107 -0.77 -12.80 7.21
C SER A 107 0.22 -12.04 8.10
N ARG A 108 -0.02 -12.02 9.41
CA ARG A 108 0.90 -11.44 10.40
C ARG A 108 2.29 -12.06 10.27
N ASN A 109 2.39 -13.38 10.32
CA ASN A 109 3.69 -14.05 10.28
C ASN A 109 4.47 -13.70 8.99
N GLU A 110 3.78 -13.63 7.84
CA GLU A 110 4.39 -13.23 6.58
C GLU A 110 4.82 -11.75 6.54
N LEU A 111 4.05 -10.85 7.16
CA LEU A 111 4.45 -9.44 7.32
C LEU A 111 5.73 -9.33 8.15
N HIS A 112 5.76 -9.92 9.35
CA HIS A 112 6.92 -9.86 10.23
C HIS A 112 8.16 -10.51 9.59
N ASN A 113 8.01 -11.69 8.97
CA ASN A 113 9.08 -12.34 8.21
C ASN A 113 9.66 -11.49 7.07
N LEU A 114 8.81 -10.68 6.42
CA LEU A 114 9.24 -9.74 5.38
C LEU A 114 10.01 -8.56 5.97
N LEU A 115 9.52 -7.99 7.09
CA LEU A 115 10.12 -6.81 7.69
C LEU A 115 11.43 -7.12 8.44
N ASP A 116 11.63 -8.36 8.88
CA ASP A 116 12.88 -8.86 9.45
C ASP A 116 14.05 -8.88 8.44
N LYS A 117 13.79 -8.65 7.14
CA LYS A 117 14.83 -8.62 6.10
C LYS A 117 15.66 -7.34 6.23
N PRO A 118 16.98 -7.43 6.48
CA PRO A 118 17.83 -6.25 6.66
C PRO A 118 17.82 -5.29 5.45
N GLN A 119 17.62 -5.82 4.24
CA GLN A 119 17.59 -5.03 3.02
C GLN A 119 16.35 -4.13 2.91
N LEU A 120 15.34 -4.33 3.78
CA LEU A 120 14.11 -3.56 3.83
C LEU A 120 14.04 -2.62 5.03
N GLN A 121 15.12 -2.52 5.81
CA GLN A 121 15.17 -1.70 7.02
C GLN A 121 14.80 -0.23 6.73
N GLY A 122 13.97 0.36 7.61
CA GLY A 122 13.57 1.77 7.53
C GLY A 122 12.58 2.12 6.42
N ILE A 123 12.22 1.19 5.51
CA ILE A 123 11.21 1.46 4.48
C ILE A 123 9.83 1.58 5.16
N PRO A 124 9.11 2.71 4.98
CA PRO A 124 7.77 2.91 5.54
C PRO A 124 6.77 1.84 5.08
N VAL A 125 5.88 1.43 5.97
CA VAL A 125 4.87 0.39 5.72
C VAL A 125 3.46 0.94 5.92
N LEU A 126 2.60 0.77 4.92
CA LEU A 126 1.17 1.02 5.02
C LEU A 126 0.41 -0.32 4.99
N VAL A 127 -0.20 -0.68 6.11
CA VAL A 127 -1.06 -1.87 6.21
C VAL A 127 -2.49 -1.49 5.85
N LEU A 128 -3.04 -2.13 4.82
CA LEU A 128 -4.41 -1.91 4.37
C LEU A 128 -5.27 -3.12 4.70
N GLY A 129 -6.21 -2.94 5.63
CA GLY A 129 -7.27 -3.90 5.92
C GLY A 129 -8.41 -3.71 4.94
N ASN A 130 -8.39 -4.47 3.85
CA ASN A 130 -9.38 -4.36 2.77
C ASN A 130 -10.63 -5.20 3.04
N LYS A 131 -11.68 -4.94 2.25
CA LYS A 131 -13.01 -5.57 2.34
C LYS A 131 -13.78 -5.18 3.60
N ARG A 132 -13.61 -3.94 4.07
CA ARG A 132 -14.37 -3.36 5.19
C ARG A 132 -15.89 -3.39 4.96
N ASP A 133 -16.33 -3.43 3.70
CA ASP A 133 -17.73 -3.55 3.30
C ASP A 133 -18.38 -4.90 3.71
N LEU A 134 -17.58 -5.93 4.00
CA LEU A 134 -18.09 -7.24 4.35
C LEU A 134 -18.44 -7.35 5.84
N PRO A 135 -19.47 -8.14 6.19
CA PRO A 135 -19.76 -8.44 7.58
C PRO A 135 -18.56 -9.15 8.22
N ASN A 136 -18.31 -8.85 9.50
CA ASN A 136 -17.18 -9.37 10.29
C ASN A 136 -15.78 -8.86 9.91
N ALA A 137 -15.66 -7.91 8.97
CA ALA A 137 -14.39 -7.25 8.70
C ALA A 137 -13.82 -6.62 9.98
N LEU A 138 -12.52 -6.84 10.21
CA LEU A 138 -11.80 -6.22 11.33
C LEU A 138 -11.68 -4.71 11.09
N ASP A 139 -11.92 -3.95 12.15
CA ASP A 139 -11.62 -2.52 12.14
C ASP A 139 -10.10 -2.27 12.28
N GLU A 140 -9.70 -1.01 12.15
CA GLU A 140 -8.29 -0.60 12.23
C GLU A 140 -7.64 -0.98 13.57
N LYS A 141 -8.34 -0.81 14.69
CA LYS A 141 -7.81 -1.12 16.03
C LYS A 141 -7.58 -2.62 16.19
N GLN A 142 -8.53 -3.44 15.73
CA GLN A 142 -8.41 -4.89 15.74
C GLN A 142 -7.31 -5.39 14.82
N LEU A 143 -7.10 -4.75 13.67
CA LEU A 143 -5.98 -5.07 12.78
C LEU A 143 -4.63 -4.76 13.43
N ILE A 144 -4.48 -3.57 14.04
CA ILE A 144 -3.26 -3.19 14.77
C ILE A 144 -2.91 -4.22 15.84
N GLU A 145 -3.89 -4.63 16.64
CA GLU A 145 -3.71 -5.63 17.69
C GLU A 145 -3.37 -7.02 17.12
N LYS A 146 -4.21 -7.55 16.21
CA LYS A 146 -4.05 -8.92 15.71
C LYS A 146 -2.84 -9.11 14.80
N MET A 147 -2.45 -8.07 14.06
CA MET A 147 -1.22 -8.07 13.25
C MET A 147 0.02 -7.69 14.07
N ASN A 148 -0.14 -7.40 15.37
CA ASN A 148 0.93 -7.00 16.27
C ASN A 148 1.80 -5.86 15.70
N LEU A 149 1.15 -4.82 15.17
CA LEU A 149 1.87 -3.74 14.48
C LEU A 149 2.70 -2.88 15.45
N ALA A 150 2.29 -2.80 16.72
CA ALA A 150 3.00 -2.06 17.76
C ALA A 150 4.40 -2.62 18.08
N ALA A 151 4.68 -3.88 17.72
CA ALA A 151 6.00 -4.49 17.87
C ALA A 151 7.01 -4.03 16.81
N ILE A 152 6.54 -3.43 15.71
CA ILE A 152 7.39 -2.92 14.64
C ILE A 152 7.77 -1.49 14.98
N GLN A 153 9.01 -1.27 15.43
CA GLN A 153 9.49 0.03 15.90
C GLN A 153 10.67 0.58 15.08
N ASP A 154 11.16 -0.17 14.10
CA ASP A 154 12.34 0.17 13.29
C ASP A 154 12.03 1.02 12.05
N ARG A 155 10.76 1.38 11.85
CA ARG A 155 10.25 2.12 10.68
C ARG A 155 8.93 2.80 10.98
N GLU A 156 8.53 3.73 10.11
CA GLU A 156 7.16 4.23 10.12
C GLU A 156 6.19 3.11 9.68
N ILE A 157 5.12 2.93 10.46
CA ILE A 157 4.05 2.01 10.13
C ILE A 157 2.69 2.68 10.37
N CYS A 158 1.81 2.59 9.38
CA CYS A 158 0.44 3.09 9.44
C CYS A 158 -0.54 1.97 9.06
N CYS A 159 -1.77 2.03 9.57
CA CYS A 159 -2.81 1.07 9.24
C CYS A 159 -4.11 1.79 8.91
N TYR A 160 -4.75 1.43 7.80
CA TYR A 160 -6.10 1.90 7.45
C TYR A 160 -7.02 0.72 7.13
N SER A 161 -8.29 0.86 7.52
CA SER A 161 -9.37 -0.01 7.05
C SER A 161 -10.00 0.58 5.79
N ILE A 162 -10.07 -0.18 4.69
CA ILE A 162 -10.51 0.31 3.38
C ILE A 162 -11.53 -0.64 2.74
N SER A 163 -12.27 -0.13 1.75
CA SER A 163 -13.00 -0.98 0.81
C SER A 163 -12.64 -0.60 -0.62
N CYS A 164 -12.03 -1.51 -1.36
CA CYS A 164 -11.86 -1.33 -2.81
C CYS A 164 -13.20 -1.34 -3.57
N LYS A 165 -14.19 -2.08 -3.06
CA LYS A 165 -15.51 -2.22 -3.69
C LYS A 165 -16.31 -0.92 -3.60
N GLU A 166 -16.43 -0.39 -2.38
CA GLU A 166 -17.17 0.85 -2.09
C GLU A 166 -16.31 2.11 -2.23
N LYS A 167 -15.02 1.94 -2.51
CA LYS A 167 -14.00 3.01 -2.59
C LYS A 167 -13.84 3.81 -1.29
N ASP A 168 -14.16 3.20 -0.16
CA ASP A 168 -13.99 3.78 1.17
C ASP A 168 -12.50 3.87 1.55
N ASN A 169 -12.08 5.04 2.05
CA ASN A 169 -10.72 5.38 2.49
C ASN A 169 -9.60 5.23 1.43
N ILE A 170 -9.94 5.14 0.14
CA ILE A 170 -8.94 5.08 -0.95
C ILE A 170 -8.22 6.43 -1.12
N ASP A 171 -8.92 7.53 -0.85
CA ASP A 171 -8.41 8.89 -0.92
C ASP A 171 -7.32 9.16 0.14
N ILE A 172 -7.59 8.85 1.42
CA ILE A 172 -6.60 9.00 2.51
C ILE A 172 -5.40 8.07 2.31
N THR A 173 -5.62 6.89 1.71
CA THR A 173 -4.55 5.97 1.32
C THR A 173 -3.63 6.61 0.28
N LEU A 174 -4.20 7.20 -0.78
CA LEU A 174 -3.43 7.89 -1.80
C LEU A 174 -2.71 9.13 -1.25
N GLN A 175 -3.33 9.87 -0.33
CA GLN A 175 -2.70 11.01 0.33
C GLN A 175 -1.46 10.59 1.13
N TRP A 176 -1.55 9.52 1.92
CA TRP A 176 -0.40 8.99 2.67
C TRP A 176 0.74 8.59 1.71
N LEU A 177 0.42 7.89 0.62
CA LEU A 177 1.40 7.47 -0.38
C LEU A 177 2.09 8.66 -1.07
N ILE A 178 1.32 9.69 -1.45
CA ILE A 178 1.84 10.90 -2.08
C ILE A 178 2.72 11.71 -1.13
N GLN A 179 2.43 11.73 0.18
CA GLN A 179 3.31 12.40 1.15
C GLN A 179 4.70 11.73 1.22
N HIS A 180 4.75 10.42 0.96
CA HIS A 180 5.98 9.62 0.97
C HIS A 180 6.73 9.59 -0.38
N SER A 181 6.23 10.26 -1.43
CA SER A 181 6.99 10.42 -2.68
C SER A 181 8.24 11.29 -2.51
N LYS A 182 8.20 12.22 -1.54
CA LYS A 182 9.21 13.27 -1.34
C LYS A 182 10.41 12.86 -0.50
N SER A 183 10.30 11.80 0.30
CA SER A 183 11.32 11.43 1.30
C SER A 183 12.65 10.95 0.70
N ARG A 184 12.71 10.75 -0.62
CA ARG A 184 13.88 10.20 -1.31
C ARG A 184 14.95 11.22 -1.73
N ARG A 185 14.86 12.48 -1.27
CA ARG A 185 15.94 13.46 -1.44
C ARG A 185 16.88 13.41 -0.22
N SER A 186 17.79 12.45 -0.22
CA SER A 186 19.07 12.53 0.50
C SER A 186 20.20 12.41 -0.51
#